data_AF-A0A8S8YNF9-F1
#
_entry.id   AF-A0A8S8YNF9-F1
#
_cell.length_a   1.000
_cell.length_b   1.000
_cell.length_c   1.000
_cell.angle_alpha   90.00
_cell.angle_beta   90.00
_cell.angle_gamma   90.00
#
_symmetry.space_group_name_H-M   'P 1'
#
loop_
_entity.id
_entity.type
_entity.pdbx_description
1 polymer ?
#
loop_
_entity_poly.entity_id
_entity_poly.type
_entity_poly.pdbx_seq_one_letter_code
_entity_poly.pdbx_strand_id
1 'polypeptide(L)'
;MVDLSTAMAAAAASDRRRGGRDGEKKRPGGKVGSEPFDPADHVIKEKADAASMWLVIAYAILIATLMRYLVMPALSEPASVLWSLPLLLIFTIPPLHRILLSKFADRYTFGNWFRATFLYTFTWLAVCFILVNPPLADISPPEVAEQVKLVDLDDPEWNQKVGDFSSTDDLNNRNLALAFAVRDNIDAEGVDVRVEITWTGSGQEVWNRTGVASSMSNQWTNYSVNVSSVAEKSTDVPILLPLEGVNFESGNSYTIKIELSQEGDPWDLVETETHRFVISP
;
A
#
# COMPACT_ATOMS: atom_id res chain seq x y z
N MET A 1 32.77 -70.56 -23.75
CA MET A 1 33.45 -70.52 -22.43
C MET A 1 34.78 -69.82 -22.64
N VAL A 2 35.07 -68.78 -21.85
CA VAL A 2 36.36 -68.09 -21.89
C VAL A 2 37.24 -68.73 -20.82
N ASP A 3 38.41 -69.25 -21.22
CA ASP A 3 39.32 -69.94 -20.30
C ASP A 3 39.87 -69.00 -19.23
N LEU A 4 40.03 -69.55 -18.02
CA LEU A 4 40.50 -68.83 -16.83
C LEU A 4 41.87 -68.16 -17.06
N SER A 5 42.71 -68.77 -17.91
CA SER A 5 44.02 -68.24 -18.33
C SER A 5 43.91 -66.98 -19.17
N THR A 6 42.91 -66.91 -20.06
CA THR A 6 42.60 -65.74 -20.89
C THR A 6 42.03 -64.60 -20.05
N ALA A 7 41.22 -64.91 -19.03
CA ALA A 7 40.70 -63.93 -18.08
C ALA A 7 41.80 -63.36 -17.16
N MET A 8 42.73 -64.19 -16.68
CA MET A 8 43.87 -63.75 -15.86
C MET A 8 44.86 -62.90 -16.66
N ALA A 9 45.12 -63.25 -17.92
CA ALA A 9 45.99 -62.47 -18.80
C ALA A 9 45.40 -61.07 -19.13
N ALA A 10 44.08 -60.99 -19.31
CA ALA A 10 43.38 -59.72 -19.52
C ALA A 10 43.37 -58.82 -18.26
N ALA A 11 43.22 -59.41 -17.07
CA ALA A 11 43.31 -58.67 -15.80
C ALA A 11 44.72 -58.14 -15.54
N ALA A 12 45.76 -58.95 -15.75
CA ALA A 12 47.16 -58.53 -15.57
C ALA A 12 47.64 -57.48 -16.59
N ALA A 13 47.09 -57.50 -17.82
CA ALA A 13 47.35 -56.47 -18.82
C ALA A 13 46.68 -55.12 -18.48
N SER A 14 45.56 -55.14 -17.73
CA SER A 14 44.85 -53.92 -17.31
C SER A 14 45.59 -53.15 -16.20
N ASP A 15 46.31 -53.86 -15.32
CA ASP A 15 47.04 -53.24 -14.20
C ASP A 15 48.37 -52.60 -14.62
N ARG A 16 49.04 -53.14 -15.64
CA ARG A 16 50.32 -52.60 -16.13
C ARG A 16 50.20 -51.33 -16.98
N ARG A 17 48.99 -50.91 -17.39
CA ARG A 17 48.77 -49.69 -18.18
C ARG A 17 48.47 -48.43 -17.36
N ARG A 18 48.48 -48.50 -16.02
CA ARG A 18 48.24 -47.35 -15.12
C ARG A 18 49.50 -46.81 -14.43
N GLY A 19 50.68 -47.07 -14.98
CA GLY A 19 51.91 -46.42 -14.57
C GLY A 19 52.30 -45.31 -15.54
N GLY A 20 51.86 -44.07 -15.29
CA GLY A 20 52.45 -42.89 -15.91
C GLY A 20 51.48 -41.78 -16.32
N ARG A 21 51.76 -40.58 -15.79
CA ARG A 21 51.28 -39.23 -16.13
C ARG A 21 49.95 -38.74 -15.54
N ASP A 22 50.14 -37.77 -14.64
CA ASP A 22 49.37 -36.55 -14.38
C ASP A 22 47.86 -36.56 -14.59
N GLY A 23 47.18 -36.23 -13.49
CA GLY A 23 45.75 -35.96 -13.46
C GLY A 23 45.10 -36.75 -12.35
N GLU A 24 45.31 -36.30 -11.11
CA GLU A 24 44.47 -36.68 -9.97
C GLU A 24 43.03 -36.17 -10.25
N LYS A 25 42.32 -36.90 -11.11
CA LYS A 25 40.88 -36.78 -11.26
C LYS A 25 40.29 -37.29 -9.96
N LYS A 26 40.03 -36.34 -9.06
CA LYS A 26 39.23 -36.52 -7.84
C LYS A 26 38.02 -37.37 -8.19
N ARG A 27 37.99 -38.58 -7.64
CA ARG A 27 36.85 -39.49 -7.73
C ARG A 27 35.65 -38.78 -7.07
N PRO A 28 34.50 -38.61 -7.74
CA PRO A 28 33.30 -38.13 -7.10
C PRO A 28 32.77 -39.28 -6.24
N GLY A 29 33.04 -39.24 -4.94
CA GLY A 29 32.58 -40.29 -4.01
C GLY A 29 33.50 -40.61 -2.83
N GLY A 30 34.66 -39.97 -2.70
CA GLY A 30 35.45 -40.02 -1.47
C GLY A 30 35.03 -38.87 -0.56
N LYS A 31 34.31 -39.16 0.53
CA LYS A 31 33.97 -38.26 1.65
C LYS A 31 33.82 -36.80 1.23
N VAL A 32 32.59 -36.32 1.06
CA VAL A 32 32.29 -34.90 1.29
C VAL A 32 32.77 -34.62 2.70
N GLY A 33 34.04 -34.23 2.84
CA GLY A 33 34.59 -33.79 4.09
C GLY A 33 33.80 -32.54 4.39
N SER A 34 32.81 -32.65 5.27
CA SER A 34 32.56 -31.56 6.18
C SER A 34 33.94 -31.09 6.63
N GLU A 35 34.30 -29.85 6.32
CA GLU A 35 35.48 -29.24 6.92
C GLU A 35 35.50 -29.64 8.40
N PRO A 36 36.66 -30.05 8.97
CA PRO A 36 36.75 -30.37 10.37
C PRO A 36 36.10 -29.24 11.16
N PHE A 37 35.02 -29.55 11.90
CA PHE A 37 34.28 -28.55 12.64
C PHE A 37 35.23 -27.92 13.65
N ASP A 38 35.62 -26.67 13.41
CA ASP A 38 36.39 -25.87 14.36
C ASP A 38 35.41 -24.99 15.15
N PRO A 39 35.20 -25.27 16.46
CA PRO A 39 34.31 -24.50 17.30
C PRO A 39 34.67 -23.01 17.37
N ALA A 40 35.97 -22.67 17.31
CA ALA A 40 36.42 -21.28 17.42
C ALA A 40 36.03 -20.49 16.16
N ASP A 41 36.27 -21.07 14.98
CA ASP A 41 35.89 -20.46 13.71
C ASP A 41 34.37 -20.37 13.53
N HIS A 42 33.64 -21.38 14.01
CA HIS A 42 32.18 -21.35 14.01
C HIS A 42 31.64 -20.20 14.87
N VAL A 43 32.16 -20.01 16.08
CA VAL A 43 31.74 -18.90 16.97
C VAL A 43 32.03 -17.54 16.34
N ILE A 44 33.18 -17.38 15.68
CA ILE A 44 33.52 -16.12 15.00
C ILE A 44 32.57 -15.85 13.83
N LYS A 45 32.21 -16.90 13.07
CA LYS A 45 31.24 -16.81 11.98
C LYS A 45 29.86 -16.39 12.46
N GLU A 46 29.33 -17.05 13.50
CA GLU A 46 28.03 -16.70 14.09
C GLU A 46 28.01 -15.25 14.60
N LYS A 47 29.12 -14.79 15.23
CA LYS A 47 29.26 -13.39 15.65
C LYS A 47 29.27 -12.42 14.48
N ALA A 48 29.94 -12.77 13.38
CA ALA A 48 29.97 -11.95 12.17
C ALA A 48 28.58 -11.86 11.52
N ASP A 49 27.88 -12.99 11.39
CA ASP A 49 26.54 -13.06 10.81
C ASP A 49 25.53 -12.29 11.68
N ALA A 50 25.60 -12.42 13.01
CA ALA A 50 24.78 -11.64 13.95
C ALA A 50 25.07 -10.13 13.87
N ALA A 51 26.34 -9.74 13.82
CA ALA A 51 26.71 -8.33 13.68
C ALA A 51 26.21 -7.75 12.34
N SER A 52 26.33 -8.51 11.25
CA SER A 52 25.79 -8.12 9.94
C SER A 52 24.27 -8.00 9.97
N MET A 53 23.56 -8.90 10.67
CA MET A 53 22.11 -8.84 10.81
C MET A 53 21.67 -7.54 11.50
N TRP A 54 22.27 -7.22 12.65
CA TRP A 54 21.96 -5.99 13.37
C TRP A 54 22.28 -4.72 12.58
N LEU A 55 23.41 -4.71 11.87
CA LEU A 55 23.77 -3.60 10.98
C LEU A 55 22.70 -3.38 9.92
N VAL A 56 22.22 -4.44 9.28
CA VAL A 56 21.21 -4.35 8.22
C VAL A 56 19.86 -3.89 8.77
N ILE A 57 19.45 -4.39 9.93
CA ILE A 57 18.20 -3.96 10.59
C ILE A 57 18.27 -2.47 10.95
N ALA A 58 19.35 -2.05 11.62
CA ALA A 58 19.55 -0.64 11.99
C ALA A 58 19.57 0.26 10.74
N TYR A 59 20.22 -0.21 9.67
CA TYR A 59 20.26 0.51 8.40
C TYR A 59 18.87 0.62 7.75
N ALA A 60 18.09 -0.45 7.72
CA ALA A 60 16.73 -0.43 7.18
C ALA A 60 15.80 0.52 7.96
N ILE A 61 15.87 0.50 9.29
CA ILE A 61 15.13 1.43 10.16
C ILE A 61 15.55 2.87 9.87
N LEU A 62 16.86 3.15 9.80
CA LEU A 62 17.38 4.46 9.49
C LEU A 62 16.83 4.96 8.14
N ILE A 63 16.94 4.15 7.08
CA ILE A 63 16.42 4.54 5.76
C ILE A 63 14.90 4.77 5.80
N ALA A 64 14.12 3.90 6.45
CA ALA A 64 12.68 4.09 6.57
C ALA A 64 12.32 5.42 7.26
N THR A 65 13.00 5.74 8.37
CA THR A 65 12.80 7.01 9.09
C THR A 65 13.23 8.23 8.26
N LEU A 66 14.35 8.16 7.53
CA LEU A 66 14.78 9.23 6.63
C LEU A 66 13.81 9.42 5.47
N MET A 67 13.29 8.33 4.88
CA MET A 67 12.28 8.42 3.83
C MET A 67 11.03 9.13 4.36
N ARG A 68 10.54 8.75 5.55
CA ARG A 68 9.35 9.33 6.15
C ARG A 68 9.51 10.80 6.55
N TYR A 69 10.59 11.15 7.25
CA TYR A 69 10.71 12.48 7.88
C TYR A 69 11.54 13.49 7.09
N LEU A 70 12.33 13.05 6.11
CA LEU A 70 13.10 13.98 5.25
C LEU A 70 12.63 13.95 3.80
N VAL A 71 12.41 12.77 3.23
CA VAL A 71 12.10 12.67 1.79
C VAL A 71 10.64 12.99 1.50
N MET A 72 9.69 12.36 2.20
CA MET A 72 8.26 12.61 1.94
C MET A 72 7.88 14.09 2.12
N PRO A 73 8.29 14.81 3.19
CA PRO A 73 7.96 16.22 3.36
C PRO A 73 8.65 17.15 2.36
N ALA A 74 9.73 16.69 1.72
CA ALA A 74 10.42 17.46 0.67
C ALA A 74 9.78 17.29 -0.72
N LEU A 75 8.82 16.37 -0.86
CA LEU A 75 8.07 16.12 -2.08
C LEU A 75 6.68 16.73 -1.95
N SER A 76 6.12 17.20 -3.07
CA SER A 76 4.73 17.69 -3.09
C SER A 76 3.70 16.59 -3.18
N GLU A 77 4.07 15.43 -3.75
CA GLU A 77 3.16 14.33 -4.05
C GLU A 77 3.87 12.97 -3.91
N PRO A 78 3.11 11.86 -3.75
CA PRO A 78 3.66 10.51 -3.76
C PRO A 78 4.42 10.20 -5.05
N ALA A 79 5.75 10.08 -4.94
CA ALA A 79 6.62 9.82 -6.09
C ALA A 79 7.26 8.42 -6.07
N SER A 80 7.57 7.89 -7.25
CA SER A 80 8.22 6.57 -7.42
C SER A 80 9.59 6.47 -6.73
N VAL A 81 10.22 7.61 -6.43
CA VAL A 81 11.47 7.69 -5.66
C VAL A 81 11.32 7.09 -4.26
N LEU A 82 10.13 7.17 -3.65
CA LEU A 82 9.86 6.65 -2.30
C LEU A 82 10.04 5.13 -2.21
N TRP A 83 9.87 4.42 -3.33
CA TRP A 83 10.03 2.98 -3.43
C TRP A 83 11.36 2.57 -4.05
N SER A 84 11.77 3.27 -5.11
CA SER A 84 12.97 2.92 -5.86
C SER A 84 14.27 3.29 -5.13
N LEU A 85 14.31 4.40 -4.39
CA LEU A 85 15.51 4.83 -3.68
C LEU A 85 15.91 3.86 -2.56
N PRO A 86 15.01 3.42 -1.65
CA PRO A 86 15.36 2.43 -0.63
C PRO A 86 15.82 1.10 -1.22
N LEU A 87 15.24 0.66 -2.33
CA LEU A 87 15.67 -0.56 -3.03
C LEU A 87 17.06 -0.39 -3.65
N LEU A 88 17.37 0.76 -4.23
CA LEU A 88 18.71 1.05 -4.75
C LEU A 88 19.77 1.05 -3.65
N LEU A 89 19.41 1.45 -2.43
CA LEU A 89 20.32 1.49 -1.29
C LEU A 89 20.80 0.09 -0.82
N ILE A 90 20.17 -1.01 -1.25
CA ILE A 90 20.66 -2.38 -1.04
C ILE A 90 22.10 -2.56 -1.54
N PHE A 91 22.47 -1.89 -2.64
CA PHE A 91 23.82 -1.96 -3.20
C PHE A 91 24.89 -1.29 -2.31
N THR A 92 24.47 -0.51 -1.31
CA THR A 92 25.38 0.12 -0.34
C THR A 92 25.64 -0.74 0.90
N ILE A 93 24.93 -1.87 1.05
CA ILE A 93 25.14 -2.80 2.17
C ILE A 93 26.56 -3.38 2.17
N PRO A 94 27.12 -3.87 1.04
CA PRO A 94 28.51 -4.37 1.02
C PRO A 94 29.57 -3.35 1.45
N PRO A 95 29.61 -2.10 0.93
CA PRO A 95 30.56 -1.11 1.42
C PRO A 95 30.33 -0.73 2.89
N LEU A 96 29.07 -0.63 3.35
CA LEU A 96 28.76 -0.38 4.77
C LEU A 96 29.33 -1.49 5.67
N HIS A 97 29.16 -2.76 5.29
CA HIS A 97 29.71 -3.88 6.04
C HIS A 97 31.24 -3.81 6.09
N ARG A 98 31.92 -3.49 4.99
CA ARG A 98 33.40 -3.38 4.96
C ARG A 98 33.93 -2.25 5.84
N ILE A 99 33.20 -1.15 5.92
CA ILE A 99 33.60 0.03 6.71
C ILE A 99 33.33 -0.21 8.19
N LEU A 100 32.10 -0.61 8.55
CA LEU A 100 31.66 -0.71 9.95
C LEU A 100 32.06 -2.02 10.61
N LEU A 101 32.11 -3.12 9.85
CA LEU A 101 32.48 -4.45 10.32
C LEU A 101 33.78 -4.92 9.65
N SER A 102 34.78 -4.02 9.61
CA SER A 102 36.09 -4.28 8.98
C SER A 102 36.76 -5.56 9.47
N LYS A 103 36.62 -5.90 10.76
CA LYS A 103 37.12 -7.15 11.36
C LYS A 103 36.55 -8.42 10.74
N PHE A 104 35.35 -8.34 10.15
CA PHE A 104 34.64 -9.46 9.54
C PHE A 104 34.50 -9.33 8.02
N ALA A 105 35.10 -8.30 7.42
CA ALA A 105 34.92 -7.96 6.01
C ALA A 105 35.34 -9.10 5.06
N ASP A 106 36.42 -9.82 5.39
CA ASP A 106 36.96 -10.92 4.58
C ASP A 106 36.03 -12.13 4.52
N ARG A 107 35.12 -12.26 5.49
CA ARG A 107 34.14 -13.35 5.56
C ARG A 107 32.80 -12.97 4.91
N TYR A 108 32.64 -11.72 4.47
CA TYR A 108 31.42 -11.26 3.82
C TYR A 108 31.37 -11.75 2.36
N THR A 109 30.52 -12.74 2.12
CA THR A 109 30.36 -13.36 0.80
C THR A 109 29.09 -12.88 0.09
N PHE A 110 28.95 -13.26 -1.18
CA PHE A 110 27.72 -13.04 -1.95
C PHE A 110 26.48 -13.63 -1.26
N GLY A 111 26.60 -14.80 -0.61
CA GLY A 111 25.49 -15.41 0.12
C GLY A 111 25.03 -14.55 1.30
N ASN A 112 25.95 -13.88 1.99
CA ASN A 112 25.63 -12.96 3.08
C ASN A 112 24.93 -11.71 2.56
N TRP A 113 25.40 -11.16 1.43
CA TRP A 113 24.72 -10.05 0.77
C TRP A 113 23.30 -10.39 0.33
N PHE A 114 23.10 -11.55 -0.30
CA PHE A 114 21.77 -11.97 -0.73
C PHE A 114 20.80 -12.08 0.46
N ARG A 115 21.22 -12.69 1.57
CA ARG A 115 20.39 -12.75 2.80
C ARG A 115 20.14 -11.37 3.40
N ALA A 116 21.16 -10.51 3.43
CA ALA A 116 21.06 -9.14 3.89
C ALA A 116 20.06 -8.33 3.06
N THR A 117 19.99 -8.57 1.74
CA THR A 117 19.00 -7.94 0.87
C THR A 117 17.57 -8.25 1.30
N PHE A 118 17.22 -9.53 1.51
CA PHE A 118 15.87 -9.89 1.97
C PHE A 118 15.57 -9.30 3.35
N LEU A 119 16.53 -9.43 4.28
CA LEU A 119 16.36 -8.89 5.63
C LEU A 119 16.14 -7.38 5.58
N TYR A 120 16.93 -6.65 4.81
CA TYR A 120 16.77 -5.22 4.59
C TYR A 120 15.38 -4.89 4.03
N THR A 121 15.00 -5.51 2.92
CA THR A 121 13.73 -5.21 2.24
C THR A 121 12.53 -5.46 3.14
N PHE A 122 12.46 -6.60 3.82
CA PHE A 122 11.34 -6.89 4.71
C PHE A 122 11.33 -6.03 5.97
N THR A 123 12.49 -5.73 6.55
CA THR A 123 12.58 -4.83 7.71
C THR A 123 12.15 -3.41 7.32
N TRP A 124 12.66 -2.92 6.19
CA TRP A 124 12.30 -1.60 5.66
C TRP A 124 10.80 -1.50 5.37
N LEU A 125 10.22 -2.47 4.67
CA LEU A 125 8.77 -2.50 4.42
C LEU A 125 7.95 -2.54 5.71
N ALA A 126 8.32 -3.39 6.66
CA ALA A 126 7.63 -3.50 7.94
C ALA A 126 7.66 -2.16 8.71
N VAL A 127 8.81 -1.50 8.76
CA VAL A 127 8.95 -0.19 9.41
C VAL A 127 8.19 0.89 8.66
N CYS A 128 8.18 0.87 7.32
CA CYS A 128 7.37 1.79 6.51
C CYS A 128 5.88 1.64 6.82
N PHE A 129 5.34 0.41 6.89
CA PHE A 129 3.95 0.20 7.27
C PHE A 129 3.60 0.73 8.67
N ILE A 130 4.56 0.70 9.60
CA ILE A 130 4.37 1.28 10.93
C ILE A 130 4.36 2.81 10.83
N LEU A 131 5.31 3.40 10.10
CA LEU A 131 5.52 4.85 10.03
C LEU A 131 4.51 5.61 9.16
N VAL A 132 3.81 4.91 8.27
CA VAL A 132 2.87 5.47 7.30
C VAL A 132 1.41 5.33 7.77
N ASN A 133 1.17 4.56 8.84
CA ASN A 133 -0.17 4.41 9.42
C ASN A 133 -0.36 5.31 10.64
N PRO A 134 -1.63 5.63 11.00
CA PRO A 134 -1.96 6.26 12.26
C PRO A 134 -1.42 5.45 13.47
N PRO A 135 -0.96 6.10 14.56
CA PRO A 135 -0.92 7.54 14.80
C PRO A 135 0.34 8.26 14.27
N LEU A 136 1.22 7.56 13.53
CA LEU A 136 2.53 8.11 13.15
C LEU A 136 2.52 8.89 11.83
N ALA A 137 1.50 8.70 11.01
CA ALA A 137 1.25 9.46 9.80
C ALA A 137 -0.23 9.39 9.44
N ASP A 138 -0.64 10.34 8.60
CA ASP A 138 -1.88 10.27 7.87
C ASP A 138 -1.61 10.53 6.39
N ILE A 139 -1.72 9.48 5.58
CA ILE A 139 -1.47 9.57 4.15
C ILE A 139 -2.65 9.08 3.31
N SER A 140 -3.73 8.65 3.97
CA SER A 140 -4.90 8.09 3.28
C SER A 140 -5.92 9.20 3.14
N PRO A 141 -6.31 9.60 1.93
CA PRO A 141 -7.32 10.62 1.79
C PRO A 141 -8.66 10.17 2.40
N PRO A 142 -9.49 11.14 2.84
CA PRO A 142 -10.83 10.84 3.30
C PRO A 142 -11.67 10.36 2.11
N GLU A 143 -12.57 9.43 2.36
CA GLU A 143 -13.38 8.79 1.33
C GLU A 143 -14.87 8.95 1.62
N VAL A 144 -15.69 8.94 0.57
CA VAL A 144 -17.12 8.74 0.72
C VAL A 144 -17.36 7.26 1.02
N ALA A 145 -18.10 6.97 2.08
CA ALA A 145 -18.12 5.64 2.69
C ALA A 145 -18.63 4.51 1.77
N GLU A 146 -19.90 4.52 1.39
CA GLU A 146 -20.54 3.41 0.67
C GLU A 146 -21.45 3.89 -0.46
N GLN A 147 -22.41 4.76 -0.12
CA GLN A 147 -23.46 5.17 -1.05
C GLN A 147 -23.80 6.63 -0.90
N VAL A 148 -23.93 7.29 -2.05
CA VAL A 148 -24.58 8.59 -2.17
C VAL A 148 -26.02 8.36 -2.61
N LYS A 149 -26.96 8.88 -1.83
CA LYS A 149 -28.41 8.75 -2.04
C LYS A 149 -29.09 10.12 -2.12
N LEU A 150 -30.16 10.19 -2.91
CA LEU A 150 -31.17 11.23 -2.79
C LEU A 150 -32.29 10.71 -1.89
N VAL A 151 -32.73 11.56 -0.99
CA VAL A 151 -33.84 11.28 -0.07
C VAL A 151 -34.88 12.38 -0.15
N ASP A 152 -36.13 11.99 0.07
CA ASP A 152 -37.21 12.93 0.30
C ASP A 152 -37.36 13.15 1.81
N LEU A 153 -37.27 14.40 2.24
CA LEU A 153 -37.43 14.77 3.65
C LEU A 153 -38.88 14.64 4.12
N ASP A 154 -39.84 14.68 3.20
CA ASP A 154 -41.27 14.56 3.51
C ASP A 154 -41.78 13.11 3.37
N ASP A 155 -41.11 12.28 2.57
CA ASP A 155 -41.43 10.87 2.33
C ASP A 155 -40.27 9.92 2.70
N PRO A 156 -40.28 9.33 3.91
CA PRO A 156 -39.26 8.41 4.39
C PRO A 156 -39.00 7.17 3.53
N GLU A 157 -39.99 6.69 2.77
CA GLU A 157 -39.86 5.48 1.97
C GLU A 157 -39.10 5.76 0.65
N TRP A 158 -39.06 7.02 0.21
CA TRP A 158 -38.33 7.41 -0.98
C TRP A 158 -36.88 7.74 -0.65
N ASN A 159 -36.01 6.73 -0.78
CA ASN A 159 -34.56 6.90 -0.77
C ASN A 159 -33.94 6.16 -1.96
N GLN A 160 -33.36 6.89 -2.91
CA GLN A 160 -32.82 6.32 -4.14
C GLN A 160 -31.31 6.57 -4.21
N LYS A 161 -30.56 5.57 -4.70
CA LYS A 161 -29.16 5.79 -5.07
C LYS A 161 -29.10 6.81 -6.19
N VAL A 162 -28.10 7.71 -6.18
CA VAL A 162 -27.89 8.63 -7.31
C VAL A 162 -27.66 7.82 -8.59
N GLY A 163 -28.56 7.99 -9.55
CA GLY A 163 -28.58 7.30 -10.84
C GLY A 163 -29.61 7.97 -11.75
N ASP A 164 -29.87 7.40 -12.93
CA ASP A 164 -30.83 7.99 -13.86
C ASP A 164 -32.25 7.93 -13.31
N PHE A 165 -32.94 9.06 -13.39
CA PHE A 165 -34.32 9.23 -12.92
C PHE A 165 -35.27 9.40 -14.11
N SER A 166 -36.54 9.15 -13.86
CA SER A 166 -37.64 9.34 -14.80
C SER A 166 -38.47 10.56 -14.43
N SER A 167 -39.27 11.07 -15.38
CA SER A 167 -40.28 12.10 -15.10
C SER A 167 -41.30 11.67 -14.04
N THR A 168 -41.49 10.36 -13.83
CA THR A 168 -42.40 9.83 -12.79
C THR A 168 -41.84 9.91 -11.37
N ASP A 169 -40.54 10.12 -11.20
CA ASP A 169 -39.92 10.31 -9.89
C ASP A 169 -40.23 11.68 -9.28
N ASP A 170 -40.65 12.64 -10.13
CA ASP A 170 -41.16 13.95 -9.77
C ASP A 170 -40.27 14.74 -8.78
N LEU A 171 -38.97 14.77 -9.09
CA LEU A 171 -37.93 15.34 -8.22
C LEU A 171 -38.19 16.78 -7.78
N ASN A 172 -38.87 17.59 -8.59
CA ASN A 172 -39.13 19.01 -8.29
C ASN A 172 -40.25 19.24 -7.26
N ASN A 173 -41.15 18.27 -7.09
CA ASN A 173 -42.23 18.36 -6.10
C ASN A 173 -41.84 17.73 -4.75
N ARG A 174 -40.64 17.15 -4.67
CA ARG A 174 -40.11 16.51 -3.46
C ARG A 174 -39.19 17.45 -2.70
N ASN A 175 -39.17 17.31 -1.38
CA ASN A 175 -38.24 18.03 -0.54
C ASN A 175 -36.91 17.27 -0.48
N LEU A 176 -36.09 17.42 -1.52
CA LEU A 176 -34.91 16.57 -1.71
C LEU A 176 -33.75 16.95 -0.81
N ALA A 177 -33.03 15.93 -0.32
CA ALA A 177 -31.71 16.08 0.28
C ALA A 177 -30.72 15.05 -0.27
N LEU A 178 -29.44 15.42 -0.30
CA LEU A 178 -28.34 14.53 -0.60
C LEU A 178 -27.81 13.91 0.69
N ALA A 179 -27.81 12.58 0.75
CA ALA A 179 -27.32 11.81 1.89
C ALA A 179 -26.08 11.00 1.48
N PHE A 180 -24.98 11.17 2.21
CA PHE A 180 -23.75 10.38 2.08
C PHE A 180 -23.02 10.34 3.43
N ALA A 181 -21.95 9.57 3.56
CA ALA A 181 -21.13 9.58 4.77
C ALA A 181 -19.66 9.74 4.41
N VAL A 182 -18.93 10.46 5.27
CA VAL A 182 -17.50 10.66 5.18
C VAL A 182 -16.81 9.63 6.07
N ARG A 183 -15.76 9.01 5.54
CA ARG A 183 -14.96 8.02 6.23
C ARG A 183 -13.51 8.46 6.16
N ASP A 184 -12.85 8.41 7.31
CA ASP A 184 -11.43 8.70 7.44
C ASP A 184 -10.78 7.75 8.46
N ASN A 185 -9.45 7.63 8.40
CA ASN A 185 -8.66 6.75 9.25
C ASN A 185 -8.32 7.37 10.63
N ILE A 186 -8.40 8.70 10.79
CA ILE A 186 -8.07 9.43 12.02
C ILE A 186 -9.25 10.28 12.48
N ASP A 187 -9.69 11.23 11.67
CA ASP A 187 -10.71 12.22 12.04
C ASP A 187 -11.67 12.52 10.88
N ALA A 188 -12.73 11.73 10.81
CA ALA A 188 -13.81 11.95 9.84
C ALA A 188 -14.66 13.20 10.17
N GLU A 189 -14.62 13.72 11.40
CA GLU A 189 -15.44 14.88 11.82
C GLU A 189 -14.84 16.20 11.36
N GLY A 190 -13.51 16.26 11.26
CA GLY A 190 -12.73 17.43 10.86
C GLY A 190 -12.57 17.61 9.34
N VAL A 191 -13.04 16.68 8.52
CA VAL A 191 -12.91 16.73 7.05
C VAL A 191 -13.67 17.94 6.47
N ASP A 192 -13.01 18.69 5.60
CA ASP A 192 -13.63 19.73 4.80
C ASP A 192 -14.37 19.10 3.61
N VAL A 193 -15.65 19.43 3.48
CA VAL A 193 -16.56 18.85 2.50
C VAL A 193 -17.08 19.95 1.59
N ARG A 194 -16.92 19.76 0.29
CA ARG A 194 -17.48 20.61 -0.75
C ARG A 194 -18.32 19.78 -1.71
N VAL A 195 -19.59 20.13 -1.82
CA VAL A 195 -20.53 19.51 -2.75
C VAL A 195 -21.00 20.54 -3.75
N GLU A 196 -20.90 20.20 -5.02
CA GLU A 196 -21.30 21.04 -6.15
C GLU A 196 -22.20 20.25 -7.10
N ILE A 197 -23.33 20.85 -7.50
CA ILE A 197 -24.22 20.31 -8.53
C ILE A 197 -24.19 21.23 -9.74
N THR A 198 -23.83 20.65 -10.89
CA THR A 198 -23.78 21.34 -12.19
C THR A 198 -24.63 20.61 -13.22
N TRP A 199 -24.95 21.26 -14.33
CA TRP A 199 -25.66 20.64 -15.46
C TRP A 199 -24.95 20.86 -16.80
N THR A 200 -25.18 19.93 -17.72
CA THR A 200 -24.45 19.85 -18.98
C THR A 200 -25.00 20.88 -19.98
N GLY A 201 -24.21 21.92 -20.27
CA GLY A 201 -24.52 22.92 -21.30
C GLY A 201 -24.16 24.36 -20.95
N SER A 202 -24.07 24.69 -19.66
CA SER A 202 -23.81 26.06 -19.20
C SER A 202 -22.52 26.22 -18.41
N GLY A 203 -22.00 25.14 -17.80
CA GLY A 203 -20.92 25.23 -16.81
C GLY A 203 -21.31 26.07 -15.58
N GLN A 204 -22.60 26.37 -15.41
CA GLN A 204 -23.11 27.13 -14.28
C GLN A 204 -23.41 26.18 -13.12
N GLU A 205 -22.89 26.59 -11.95
CA GLU A 205 -23.21 26.02 -10.65
C GLU A 205 -24.70 26.21 -10.37
N VAL A 206 -25.42 25.11 -10.16
CA VAL A 206 -26.85 25.12 -9.81
C VAL A 206 -27.01 25.18 -8.31
N TRP A 207 -26.12 24.51 -7.59
CA TRP A 207 -26.16 24.44 -6.13
C TRP A 207 -24.78 24.10 -5.58
N ASN A 208 -24.45 24.71 -4.45
CA ASN A 208 -23.24 24.38 -3.71
C ASN A 208 -23.41 24.46 -2.21
N ARG A 209 -22.64 23.62 -1.52
CA ARG A 209 -22.43 23.70 -0.09
C ARG A 209 -20.99 23.34 0.23
N THR A 210 -20.41 24.13 1.13
CA THR A 210 -19.08 23.88 1.70
C THR A 210 -19.18 23.97 3.21
N GLY A 211 -18.52 23.07 3.92
CA GLY A 211 -18.47 23.07 5.37
C GLY A 211 -17.69 21.89 5.91
N VAL A 212 -17.52 21.85 7.23
CA VAL A 212 -16.86 20.75 7.93
C VAL A 212 -17.87 19.62 8.14
N ALA A 213 -17.43 18.36 8.00
CA ALA A 213 -18.28 17.17 8.10
C ALA A 213 -19.15 17.14 9.37
N SER A 214 -18.56 17.43 10.54
CA SER A 214 -19.29 17.53 11.81
C SER A 214 -20.45 18.53 11.77
N SER A 215 -20.26 19.70 11.15
CA SER A 215 -21.31 20.73 11.05
C SER A 215 -22.39 20.38 10.04
N MET A 216 -22.05 19.61 9.00
CA MET A 216 -22.99 19.12 7.99
C MET A 216 -23.78 17.88 8.45
N SER A 217 -23.35 17.23 9.54
CA SER A 217 -24.03 16.06 10.11
C SER A 217 -25.28 16.40 10.95
N ASN A 218 -25.49 17.67 11.30
CA ASN A 218 -26.50 18.09 12.28
C ASN A 218 -27.93 17.63 11.96
N GLN A 219 -28.30 17.58 10.68
CA GLN A 219 -29.64 17.16 10.26
C GLN A 219 -29.80 15.64 10.18
N TRP A 220 -28.72 14.87 10.25
CA TRP A 220 -28.74 13.42 10.09
C TRP A 220 -29.63 12.71 11.11
N THR A 221 -29.55 13.13 12.38
CA THR A 221 -30.25 12.46 13.49
C THR A 221 -31.78 12.44 13.31
N ASN A 222 -32.33 13.39 12.57
CA ASN A 222 -33.76 13.45 12.26
C ASN A 222 -34.19 12.44 11.19
N TYR A 223 -33.27 11.97 10.35
CA TYR A 223 -33.56 11.15 9.16
C TYR A 223 -32.78 9.82 9.12
N SER A 224 -31.98 9.54 10.15
CA SER A 224 -31.03 8.40 10.19
C SER A 224 -31.69 7.04 9.97
N VAL A 225 -32.96 6.88 10.35
CA VAL A 225 -33.73 5.64 10.15
C VAL A 225 -33.96 5.35 8.66
N ASN A 226 -34.06 6.39 7.82
CA ASN A 226 -34.39 6.26 6.40
C ASN A 226 -33.15 5.95 5.55
N VAL A 227 -31.95 6.25 6.07
CA VAL A 227 -30.67 6.17 5.36
C VAL A 227 -29.60 5.40 6.13
N SER A 228 -30.00 4.41 6.93
CA SER A 228 -29.08 3.60 7.72
C SER A 228 -28.02 2.87 6.88
N SER A 229 -28.27 2.65 5.57
CA SER A 229 -27.30 2.01 4.66
C SER A 229 -26.17 2.93 4.18
N VAL A 230 -26.23 4.23 4.48
CA VAL A 230 -25.25 5.22 4.02
C VAL A 230 -24.08 5.34 4.99
N ALA A 231 -24.32 5.12 6.29
CA ALA A 231 -23.30 5.10 7.33
C ALA A 231 -23.36 3.75 8.07
N GLU A 232 -22.49 2.83 7.68
CA GLU A 232 -22.46 1.47 8.23
C GLU A 232 -21.56 1.37 9.47
N LYS A 233 -20.43 2.10 9.49
CA LYS A 233 -19.50 2.09 10.61
C LYS A 233 -19.82 3.21 11.59
N SER A 234 -19.57 2.95 12.87
CA SER A 234 -19.74 3.96 13.93
C SER A 234 -18.79 5.15 13.83
N THR A 235 -17.72 5.02 13.03
CA THR A 235 -16.74 6.08 12.76
C THR A 235 -17.08 6.88 11.51
N ASP A 236 -18.05 6.44 10.70
CA ASP A 236 -18.47 7.18 9.52
C ASP A 236 -19.26 8.41 9.97
N VAL A 237 -18.94 9.59 9.45
CA VAL A 237 -19.65 10.83 9.75
C VAL A 237 -20.71 11.06 8.67
N PRO A 238 -21.98 10.89 9.01
CA PRO A 238 -23.03 10.98 8.02
C PRO A 238 -23.40 12.43 7.75
N ILE A 239 -23.69 12.73 6.49
CA ILE A 239 -24.00 14.06 5.99
C ILE A 239 -25.34 14.02 5.27
N LEU A 240 -26.19 15.01 5.57
CA LEU A 240 -27.47 15.21 4.91
C LEU A 240 -27.62 16.68 4.53
N LEU A 241 -27.70 16.96 3.24
CA LEU A 241 -27.72 18.30 2.68
C LEU A 241 -29.03 18.54 1.91
N PRO A 242 -29.96 19.37 2.44
CA PRO A 242 -31.15 19.78 1.72
C PRO A 242 -30.80 20.52 0.42
N LEU A 243 -31.40 20.09 -0.69
CA LEU A 243 -31.23 20.67 -2.03
C LEU A 243 -32.23 21.81 -2.25
N GLU A 244 -32.24 22.78 -1.33
CA GLU A 244 -33.17 23.90 -1.39
C GLU A 244 -32.97 24.75 -2.66
N GLY A 245 -34.07 25.03 -3.35
CA GLY A 245 -34.08 25.93 -4.52
C GLY A 245 -33.50 25.32 -5.81
N VAL A 246 -33.25 24.02 -5.84
CA VAL A 246 -32.80 23.30 -7.04
C VAL A 246 -34.02 22.84 -7.83
N ASN A 247 -34.09 23.26 -9.09
CA ASN A 247 -35.06 22.73 -10.05
C ASN A 247 -34.33 21.90 -11.10
N PHE A 248 -34.72 20.63 -11.20
CA PHE A 248 -34.19 19.73 -12.20
C PHE A 248 -35.10 19.68 -13.43
N GLU A 249 -34.53 19.92 -14.61
CA GLU A 249 -35.23 19.90 -15.88
C GLU A 249 -35.00 18.56 -16.58
N SER A 250 -36.08 18.00 -17.12
CA SER A 250 -36.02 16.79 -17.93
C SER A 250 -35.20 17.01 -19.20
N GLY A 251 -34.41 16.00 -19.58
CA GLY A 251 -33.53 16.03 -20.75
C GLY A 251 -32.15 16.62 -20.50
N ASN A 252 -31.90 17.20 -19.32
CA ASN A 252 -30.58 17.67 -18.90
C ASN A 252 -29.83 16.57 -18.12
N SER A 253 -28.51 16.58 -18.23
CA SER A 253 -27.63 15.74 -17.41
C SER A 253 -26.99 16.57 -16.31
N TYR A 254 -27.14 16.09 -15.09
CA TYR A 254 -26.62 16.69 -13.86
C TYR A 254 -25.39 15.94 -13.38
N THR A 255 -24.44 16.68 -12.82
CA THR A 255 -23.22 16.15 -12.21
C THR A 255 -23.12 16.66 -10.78
N ILE A 256 -23.11 15.73 -9.81
CA ILE A 256 -22.81 15.97 -8.41
C ILE A 256 -21.33 15.67 -8.21
N LYS A 257 -20.56 16.67 -7.82
CA LYS A 257 -19.15 16.54 -7.44
C LYS A 257 -19.05 16.69 -5.92
N ILE A 258 -18.51 15.67 -5.26
CA ILE A 258 -18.21 15.68 -3.82
C ILE A 258 -16.69 15.71 -3.71
N GLU A 259 -16.15 16.78 -3.15
CA GLU A 259 -14.72 16.97 -2.89
C GLU A 259 -14.52 16.97 -1.37
N LEU A 260 -13.66 16.07 -0.92
CA LEU A 260 -13.28 15.91 0.48
C LEU A 260 -11.81 16.31 0.61
N SER A 261 -11.48 17.14 1.59
CA SER A 261 -10.11 17.56 1.85
C SER A 261 -9.77 17.55 3.33
N GLN A 262 -8.54 17.18 3.66
CA GLN A 262 -8.00 17.26 5.02
C GLN A 262 -6.49 17.53 5.02
N GLU A 263 -6.00 18.09 6.12
CA GLU A 263 -4.56 18.23 6.37
C GLU A 263 -4.00 16.88 6.83
N GLY A 264 -3.27 16.19 5.95
CA GLY A 264 -2.59 14.94 6.28
C GLY A 264 -1.16 15.17 6.79
N ASP A 265 -0.45 14.09 7.09
CA ASP A 265 0.97 14.11 7.44
C ASP A 265 1.76 13.13 6.55
N PRO A 266 2.53 13.62 5.54
CA PRO A 266 3.01 15.00 5.40
C PRO A 266 2.31 15.85 4.33
N TRP A 267 1.31 15.34 3.64
CA TRP A 267 0.68 16.01 2.49
C TRP A 267 -0.77 16.38 2.78
N ASP A 268 -1.25 17.43 2.14
CA ASP A 268 -2.68 17.70 2.04
C ASP A 268 -3.34 16.60 1.20
N LEU A 269 -4.45 16.07 1.70
CA LEU A 269 -5.13 14.94 1.10
C LEU A 269 -6.47 15.41 0.55
N VAL A 270 -6.72 15.09 -0.72
CA VAL A 270 -7.95 15.47 -1.41
C VAL A 270 -8.47 14.26 -2.19
N GLU A 271 -9.75 13.96 -2.01
CA GLU A 271 -10.47 12.97 -2.81
C GLU A 271 -11.65 13.64 -3.51
N THR A 272 -11.96 13.20 -4.72
CA THR A 272 -13.09 13.71 -5.49
C THR A 272 -13.91 12.57 -6.05
N GLU A 273 -15.15 12.45 -5.57
CA GLU A 273 -16.14 11.55 -6.14
C GLU A 273 -17.11 12.32 -7.03
N THR A 274 -17.48 11.74 -8.17
CA THR A 274 -18.39 12.37 -9.13
C THR A 274 -19.51 11.41 -9.51
N HIS A 275 -20.75 11.83 -9.29
CA HIS A 275 -21.95 11.13 -9.73
C HIS A 275 -22.63 11.89 -10.84
N ARG A 276 -23.08 11.16 -11.86
CA ARG A 276 -23.84 11.73 -12.97
C ARG A 276 -25.20 11.06 -13.04
N PHE A 277 -26.22 11.85 -13.35
CA PHE A 277 -27.55 11.35 -13.63
C PHE A 277 -28.24 12.17 -14.70
N VAL A 278 -29.20 11.55 -15.37
CA VAL A 278 -30.10 12.18 -16.34
C VAL A 278 -31.53 12.04 -15.85
N ILE A 279 -32.36 13.04 -16.14
CA ILE A 279 -33.81 12.93 -15.98
C ILE A 279 -34.39 12.63 -17.35
N SER A 280 -34.85 11.40 -17.53
CA SER A 280 -35.54 10.97 -18.73
C SER A 280 -36.96 11.55 -18.77
N PRO A 281 -37.43 12.00 -19.94
CA PRO A 281 -38.80 12.48 -20.11
C PRO A 281 -39.86 11.40 -19.87
#